data_AF-A0A447MSI9-F1
#
_entry.id   AF-A0A447MSI9-F1
#
_cell.length_a   1.000
_cell.length_b   1.000
_cell.length_c   1.000
_cell.angle_alpha   90.00
_cell.angle_beta   90.00
_cell.angle_gamma   90.00
#
_symmetry.space_group_name_H-M   'P 1'
#
loop_
_entity.id
_entity.type
_entity.pdbx_description
1 polymer ?
#
loop_
_entity_poly.entity_id
_entity_poly.type
_entity_poly.pdbx_seq_one_letter_code
_entity_poly.pdbx_strand_id
1 'polypeptide(L)'
;MLVNLCDYKQSVTLIANSGVQFLDFGLTPQESAHYGRFVRKTANGPLLRLDFDLTNGRYTLPGRAGGQPEVVKPESTQTLHYSLDVLDGIWLPLPFLRFNPPRTFIDGPDNWARIQVRKLSEPDSAGNTHRITLAFDSQLAKNMPAALAPCENDLLNGTRFALAWRDEEVADFLDQTWIDGWLRESFLQYASQVENRSEQAIQQALRSFEYQAHWLNLLTLLGEQLTVPEVKFVTHTLSTPAIPVDLILDVGNTHTCGVLIEDHGDANDGLRQTAELQVRSLSEPQYLNDPLFTSRVEFSEARFGKQHFSVESGRDDAFVWPSIVRVGDEARALAMQRVGTEGSSGISSPRRYLWDETPALQGLAF
;
A
#
# COMPACT_ATOMS: atom_id res chain seq x y z
N MET A 1 2.56 -4.00 -18.47
CA MET A 1 3.96 -4.20 -18.03
C MET A 1 4.13 -4.08 -16.51
N LEU A 2 5.16 -4.65 -15.88
CA LEU A 2 5.45 -4.40 -14.45
C LEU A 2 5.94 -2.97 -14.22
N VAL A 3 5.65 -2.38 -13.07
CA VAL A 3 6.25 -1.11 -12.62
C VAL A 3 7.76 -1.26 -12.53
N ASN A 4 8.48 -0.24 -13.00
CA ASN A 4 9.92 -0.15 -12.86
C ASN A 4 10.29 0.12 -11.40
N LEU A 5 11.20 -0.69 -10.85
CA LEU A 5 11.69 -0.50 -9.49
C LEU A 5 12.68 0.66 -9.44
N CYS A 6 12.56 1.48 -8.39
CA CYS A 6 13.53 2.52 -8.09
C CYS A 6 14.52 2.04 -7.03
N ASP A 7 15.80 2.40 -7.20
CA ASP A 7 16.78 2.27 -6.13
C ASP A 7 16.63 3.47 -5.17
N TYR A 8 15.74 3.32 -4.19
CA TYR A 8 15.44 4.38 -3.25
C TYR A 8 16.66 4.67 -2.36
N LYS A 9 17.03 5.96 -2.30
CA LYS A 9 18.00 6.46 -1.31
C LYS A 9 17.43 6.30 0.10
N GLN A 10 18.28 6.45 1.12
CA GLN A 10 17.86 6.40 2.54
C GLN A 10 16.69 7.32 2.90
N SER A 11 16.48 8.41 2.15
CA SER A 11 15.33 9.29 2.33
C SER A 11 14.68 9.66 0.99
N VAL A 12 13.35 9.63 0.97
CA VAL A 12 12.48 9.98 -0.16
C VAL A 12 11.58 11.17 0.22
N THR A 13 11.27 12.02 -0.75
CA THR A 13 10.35 13.15 -0.58
C THR A 13 8.99 12.84 -1.17
N LEU A 14 7.94 13.12 -0.41
CA LEU A 14 6.55 13.08 -0.88
C LEU A 14 6.02 14.51 -1.04
N ILE A 15 5.28 14.77 -2.12
CA ILE A 15 4.69 16.08 -2.36
C ILE A 15 3.40 16.20 -1.55
N ALA A 16 3.30 17.17 -0.65
CA ALA A 16 2.11 17.37 0.18
C ALA A 16 0.88 17.75 -0.66
N ASN A 17 -0.30 17.25 -0.27
CA ASN A 17 -1.60 17.49 -0.92
C ASN A 17 -1.63 17.14 -2.42
N SER A 18 -0.93 16.07 -2.83
CA SER A 18 -0.91 15.60 -4.23
C SER A 18 -1.67 14.29 -4.45
N GLY A 19 -2.45 13.85 -3.46
CA GLY A 19 -3.18 12.59 -3.49
C GLY A 19 -2.34 11.40 -2.99
N VAL A 20 -2.55 10.23 -3.58
CA VAL A 20 -1.84 8.99 -3.19
C VAL A 20 -0.55 8.84 -4.01
N GLN A 21 0.59 8.73 -3.32
CA GLN A 21 1.90 8.49 -3.92
C GLN A 21 2.38 7.07 -3.60
N PHE A 22 3.14 6.45 -4.51
CA PHE A 22 3.55 5.06 -4.39
C PHE A 22 5.07 4.89 -4.30
N LEU A 23 5.50 3.91 -3.52
CA LEU A 23 6.86 3.37 -3.58
C LEU A 23 6.81 1.87 -3.89
N ASP A 24 7.60 1.42 -4.86
CA ASP A 24 7.54 0.04 -5.35
C ASP A 24 8.86 -0.69 -5.17
N PHE A 25 8.75 -1.91 -4.66
CA PHE A 25 9.87 -2.79 -4.36
C PHE A 25 9.66 -4.16 -5.00
N GLY A 26 10.76 -4.85 -5.27
CA GLY A 26 10.78 -6.25 -5.62
C GLY A 26 11.63 -7.01 -4.62
N LEU A 27 11.20 -8.22 -4.27
CA LEU A 27 11.92 -9.09 -3.36
C LEU A 27 11.67 -10.56 -3.70
N THR A 28 12.65 -11.40 -3.40
CA THR A 28 12.45 -12.83 -3.19
C THR A 28 12.60 -13.15 -1.70
N PRO A 29 11.49 -13.34 -0.97
CA PRO A 29 11.49 -13.52 0.47
C PRO A 29 12.38 -14.68 0.90
N GLN A 30 13.23 -14.43 1.89
CA GLN A 30 14.07 -15.44 2.52
C GLN A 30 13.40 -15.97 3.78
N GLU A 31 13.36 -17.29 3.94
CA GLU A 31 12.86 -17.93 5.15
C GLU A 31 13.99 -18.37 6.08
N SER A 32 13.71 -18.34 7.37
CA SER A 32 14.53 -18.94 8.42
C SER A 32 13.63 -19.75 9.34
N ALA A 33 14.07 -20.94 9.74
CA ALA A 33 13.33 -21.79 10.68
C ALA A 33 13.07 -21.10 12.04
N HIS A 34 13.86 -20.08 12.35
CA HIS A 34 13.77 -19.31 13.57
C HIS A 34 12.78 -18.14 13.50
N TYR A 35 12.30 -17.77 12.30
CA TYR A 35 11.31 -16.70 12.15
C TYR A 35 9.88 -17.19 12.34
N GLY A 36 8.96 -16.23 12.45
CA GLY A 36 7.53 -16.51 12.57
C GLY A 36 7.14 -17.19 13.87
N ARG A 37 7.82 -16.85 14.98
CA ARG A 37 7.52 -17.37 16.31
C ARG A 37 6.95 -16.28 17.17
N PHE A 38 5.85 -16.56 17.86
CA PHE A 38 5.10 -15.55 18.57
C PHE A 38 4.71 -16.00 19.98
N VAL A 39 4.51 -15.01 20.85
CA VAL A 39 3.94 -15.15 22.18
C VAL A 39 2.94 -14.02 22.39
N ARG A 40 1.90 -14.26 23.19
CA ARG A 40 0.98 -13.18 23.57
C ARG A 40 1.56 -12.38 24.73
N LYS A 41 1.51 -11.05 24.65
CA LYS A 41 1.96 -10.16 25.74
C LYS A 41 1.17 -10.40 27.04
N THR A 42 -0.15 -10.58 26.90
CA THR A 42 -1.08 -11.01 27.96
C THR A 42 -2.18 -11.86 27.33
N ALA A 43 -3.09 -12.46 28.11
CA ALA A 43 -4.15 -13.31 27.58
C ALA A 43 -5.00 -12.65 26.46
N ASN A 44 -5.20 -11.32 26.54
CA ASN A 44 -5.95 -10.53 25.56
C ASN A 44 -5.08 -9.43 24.91
N GLY A 45 -3.77 -9.44 25.14
CA GLY A 45 -2.84 -8.44 24.60
C GLY A 45 -2.34 -8.82 23.21
N PRO A 46 -1.68 -7.88 22.50
CA PRO A 46 -1.17 -8.13 21.17
C PRO A 46 -0.12 -9.25 21.17
N LEU A 47 0.06 -9.87 20.00
CA LEU A 47 1.18 -10.77 19.77
C LEU A 47 2.49 -9.99 19.74
N LEU A 48 3.52 -10.65 20.26
CA LEU A 48 4.92 -10.25 20.22
C LEU A 48 5.68 -11.25 19.36
N ARG A 49 6.57 -10.77 18.51
CA ARG A 49 7.49 -11.60 17.73
C ARG A 49 8.71 -11.94 18.59
N LEU A 50 9.12 -13.20 18.53
CA LEU A 50 10.33 -13.66 19.20
C LEU A 50 11.54 -13.52 18.27
N ASP A 51 12.63 -13.01 18.85
CA ASP A 51 13.97 -13.12 18.27
C ASP A 51 14.55 -14.50 18.58
N PHE A 52 15.64 -14.85 17.89
CA PHE A 52 16.37 -16.09 18.14
C PHE A 52 17.83 -15.82 18.43
N ASP A 53 18.27 -16.17 19.62
CA ASP A 53 19.67 -16.17 20.01
C ASP A 53 20.35 -17.41 19.45
N LEU A 54 21.10 -17.22 18.36
CA LEU A 54 21.90 -18.26 17.70
C LEU A 54 22.98 -18.87 18.61
N THR A 55 23.47 -18.11 19.59
CA THR A 55 24.54 -18.55 20.49
C THR A 55 24.02 -19.56 21.50
N ASN A 56 22.87 -19.24 22.10
CA ASN A 56 22.26 -20.06 23.14
C ASN A 56 21.19 -21.03 22.63
N GLY A 57 20.79 -20.91 21.36
CA GLY A 57 19.77 -21.74 20.73
C GLY A 57 18.38 -21.54 21.33
N ARG A 58 18.06 -20.31 21.75
CA ARG A 58 16.83 -19.99 22.50
C ARG A 58 16.09 -18.82 21.87
N TYR A 59 14.78 -18.84 21.98
CA TYR A 59 13.94 -17.72 21.63
C TYR A 59 13.93 -16.68 22.73
N THR A 60 13.93 -15.41 22.34
CA THR A 60 14.01 -14.28 23.27
C THR A 60 13.06 -13.17 22.89
N LEU A 61 12.58 -12.43 23.88
CA LEU A 61 12.03 -11.09 23.69
C LEU A 61 13.12 -10.05 23.97
N PRO A 62 13.20 -8.96 23.18
CA PRO A 62 14.06 -7.84 23.49
C PRO A 62 13.79 -7.31 24.91
N GLY A 63 14.86 -7.07 25.67
CA GLY A 63 14.73 -6.47 27.00
C GLY A 63 14.27 -5.02 26.90
N ARG A 64 13.30 -4.62 27.73
CA ARG A 64 12.79 -3.24 27.77
C ARG A 64 13.91 -2.27 28.19
N ALA A 65 14.00 -1.12 27.53
CA ALA A 65 14.94 -0.03 27.87
C ALA A 65 16.40 -0.48 28.02
N GLY A 66 16.86 -1.43 27.19
CA GLY A 66 18.23 -1.96 27.24
C GLY A 66 18.45 -3.02 28.33
N GLY A 67 17.38 -3.56 28.92
CA GLY A 67 17.43 -4.73 29.79
C GLY A 67 17.92 -6.00 29.09
N GLN A 68 18.21 -7.04 29.86
CA GLN A 68 18.58 -8.35 29.31
C GLN A 68 17.40 -8.97 28.54
N PRO A 69 17.63 -9.63 27.40
CA PRO A 69 16.59 -10.36 26.69
C PRO A 69 15.94 -11.42 27.59
N GLU A 70 14.62 -11.53 27.52
CA GLU A 70 13.87 -12.55 28.26
C GLU A 70 13.79 -13.82 27.43
N VAL A 71 14.21 -14.96 27.98
CA VAL A 71 14.07 -16.27 27.30
C VAL A 71 12.62 -16.72 27.39
N VAL A 72 11.98 -16.93 26.25
CA VAL A 72 10.56 -17.28 26.14
C VAL A 72 10.39 -18.46 25.19
N LYS A 73 9.40 -19.33 25.44
CA LYS A 73 9.02 -20.39 24.49
C LYS A 73 7.94 -19.87 23.54
N PRO A 74 8.04 -20.13 22.22
CA PRO A 74 6.97 -19.80 21.29
C PRO A 74 5.64 -20.45 21.68
N GLU A 75 4.56 -19.67 21.67
CA GLU A 75 3.19 -20.18 21.84
C GLU A 75 2.56 -20.57 20.49
N SER A 76 2.94 -19.85 19.43
CA SER A 76 2.44 -20.10 18.09
C SER A 76 3.54 -19.93 17.04
N THR A 77 3.26 -20.42 15.83
CA THR A 77 4.18 -20.32 14.70
C THR A 77 3.38 -20.07 13.44
N GLN A 78 3.80 -19.08 12.66
CA GLN A 78 3.29 -18.84 11.32
C GLN A 78 4.47 -18.62 10.39
N THR A 79 4.60 -19.44 9.35
CA THR A 79 5.66 -19.30 8.36
C THR A 79 5.45 -18.02 7.55
N LEU A 80 6.55 -17.46 7.04
CA LEU A 80 6.47 -16.27 6.19
C LEU A 80 5.72 -16.58 4.89
N HIS A 81 5.97 -17.72 4.26
CA HIS A 81 5.28 -18.13 3.03
C HIS A 81 3.77 -18.17 3.20
N TYR A 82 3.28 -18.87 4.24
CA TYR A 82 1.86 -18.91 4.55
C TYR A 82 1.28 -17.50 4.82
N SER A 83 2.04 -16.63 5.49
CA SER A 83 1.60 -15.24 5.72
C SER A 83 1.50 -14.44 4.43
N LEU A 84 2.39 -14.68 3.47
CA LEU A 84 2.34 -14.05 2.14
C LEU A 84 1.17 -14.56 1.31
N ASP A 85 0.82 -15.85 1.40
CA ASP A 85 -0.37 -16.38 0.72
C ASP A 85 -1.66 -15.80 1.32
N VAL A 86 -1.75 -15.69 2.66
CA VAL A 86 -2.92 -15.11 3.36
C VAL A 86 -3.15 -13.65 2.99
N LEU A 87 -2.06 -12.89 2.79
CA LEU A 87 -2.09 -11.44 2.59
C LEU A 87 -1.85 -11.02 1.12
N ASP A 88 -1.87 -11.96 0.18
CA ASP A 88 -1.60 -11.68 -1.24
C ASP A 88 -2.65 -10.74 -1.86
N GLY A 89 -2.20 -9.66 -2.49
CA GLY A 89 -3.02 -8.75 -3.28
C GLY A 89 -3.97 -7.86 -2.48
N ILE A 90 -3.98 -7.92 -1.14
CA ILE A 90 -4.82 -7.05 -0.31
C ILE A 90 -4.04 -5.85 0.24
N TRP A 91 -4.74 -4.72 0.35
CA TRP A 91 -4.19 -3.54 1.01
C TRP A 91 -4.37 -3.64 2.53
N LEU A 92 -3.29 -3.36 3.26
CA LEU A 92 -3.24 -3.40 4.73
C LEU A 92 -2.70 -2.09 5.29
N PRO A 93 -3.10 -1.71 6.51
CA PRO A 93 -2.52 -0.58 7.22
C PRO A 93 -1.03 -0.80 7.48
N LEU A 94 -0.23 0.26 7.32
CA LEU A 94 1.21 0.25 7.48
C LEU A 94 1.64 1.33 8.49
N PRO A 95 2.37 0.98 9.57
CA PRO A 95 2.75 1.93 10.62
C PRO A 95 3.98 2.74 10.19
N PHE A 96 3.72 3.78 9.39
CA PHE A 96 4.73 4.77 9.02
C PHE A 96 4.62 5.98 9.95
N LEU A 97 5.40 5.94 11.03
CA LEU A 97 5.23 6.84 12.16
C LEU A 97 6.26 7.97 12.12
N ARG A 98 5.96 9.07 12.82
CA ARG A 98 6.93 10.14 13.03
C ARG A 98 8.15 9.58 13.74
N PHE A 99 9.33 10.02 13.31
CA PHE A 99 10.59 9.42 13.73
C PHE A 99 11.67 10.47 14.02
N ASN A 100 12.37 10.30 15.15
CA ASN A 100 13.59 11.01 15.50
C ASN A 100 14.76 10.02 15.61
N PRO A 101 15.93 10.30 14.98
CA PRO A 101 17.12 9.46 15.11
C PRO A 101 17.50 9.19 16.58
N PRO A 102 17.94 7.96 16.95
CA PRO A 102 18.33 6.85 16.08
C PRO A 102 17.22 5.83 15.72
N ARG A 103 16.15 5.69 16.51
CA ARG A 103 14.93 4.90 16.19
C ARG A 103 13.76 5.25 17.12
N THR A 104 13.63 6.53 17.50
CA THR A 104 12.59 6.95 18.45
C THR A 104 11.34 7.36 17.70
N PHE A 105 10.30 6.54 17.81
CA PHE A 105 9.00 6.81 17.19
C PHE A 105 8.10 7.64 18.11
N ILE A 106 7.23 8.42 17.47
CA ILE A 106 6.15 9.16 18.12
C ILE A 106 4.84 8.63 17.53
N ASP A 107 3.85 8.43 18.37
CA ASP A 107 2.54 7.91 17.97
C ASP A 107 1.89 8.75 16.87
N GLY A 108 1.32 8.04 15.90
CA GLY A 108 0.73 8.63 14.72
C GLY A 108 1.73 9.25 13.72
N PRO A 109 1.28 9.49 12.48
CA PRO A 109 -0.08 9.29 12.04
C PRO A 109 -0.37 7.83 11.68
N ASP A 110 -1.57 7.35 12.01
CA ASP A 110 -1.91 5.94 11.94
C ASP A 110 -2.68 5.55 10.65
N ASN A 111 -3.31 6.52 9.99
CA ASN A 111 -4.17 6.28 8.83
C ASN A 111 -3.74 7.07 7.59
N TRP A 112 -2.51 6.85 7.13
CA TRP A 112 -1.98 7.53 5.93
C TRP A 112 -1.01 6.70 5.08
N ALA A 113 -0.65 5.50 5.53
CA ALA A 113 0.19 4.58 4.77
C ALA A 113 -0.50 3.20 4.65
N ARG A 114 -0.30 2.58 3.48
CA ARG A 114 -0.78 1.23 3.16
C ARG A 114 0.32 0.42 2.48
N ILE A 115 0.19 -0.89 2.59
CA ILE A 115 1.01 -1.85 1.85
C ILE A 115 0.12 -2.85 1.11
N GLN A 116 0.54 -3.22 -0.08
CA GLN A 116 0.10 -4.43 -0.77
C GLN A 116 1.34 -5.25 -1.13
N VAL A 117 1.27 -6.56 -0.93
CA VAL A 117 2.26 -7.52 -1.44
C VAL A 117 1.59 -8.43 -2.44
N ARG A 118 2.25 -8.66 -3.56
CA ARG A 118 1.75 -9.48 -4.65
C ARG A 118 2.80 -10.48 -5.11
N LYS A 119 2.46 -11.75 -5.04
CA LYS A 119 3.22 -12.84 -5.66
C LYS A 119 3.09 -12.76 -7.18
N LEU A 120 4.21 -12.82 -7.86
CA LEU A 120 4.24 -12.85 -9.31
C LEU A 120 4.03 -14.28 -9.83
N SER A 121 3.36 -14.41 -10.97
CA SER A 121 3.22 -15.71 -11.66
C SER A 121 4.57 -16.27 -12.10
N GLU A 122 5.48 -15.38 -12.49
CA GLU A 122 6.87 -15.67 -12.85
C GLU A 122 7.77 -14.59 -12.23
N PRO A 123 9.01 -14.93 -11.83
CA PRO A 123 9.94 -13.92 -11.34
C PRO A 123 10.16 -12.78 -12.34
N ASP A 124 10.38 -11.57 -11.85
CA ASP A 124 10.70 -10.43 -12.71
C ASP A 124 12.10 -10.55 -13.35
N SER A 125 12.48 -9.58 -14.18
CA SER A 125 13.79 -9.55 -14.84
C SER A 125 15.00 -9.54 -13.90
N ALA A 126 14.81 -9.15 -12.63
CA ALA A 126 15.82 -9.16 -11.58
C ALA A 126 15.72 -10.41 -10.67
N GLY A 127 14.81 -11.35 -10.99
CA GLY A 127 14.59 -12.58 -10.24
C GLY A 127 13.72 -12.41 -8.98
N ASN A 128 13.06 -11.27 -8.81
CA ASN A 128 12.14 -11.04 -7.70
C ASN A 128 10.85 -11.84 -7.92
N THR A 129 10.40 -12.55 -6.89
CA THR A 129 9.17 -13.36 -6.93
C THR A 129 7.95 -12.60 -6.42
N HIS A 130 8.16 -11.50 -5.69
CA HIS A 130 7.10 -10.69 -5.12
C HIS A 130 7.31 -9.21 -5.48
N ARG A 131 6.20 -8.51 -5.70
CA ARG A 131 6.10 -7.06 -5.79
C ARG A 131 5.49 -6.52 -4.51
N ILE A 132 6.03 -5.43 -4.01
CA ILE A 132 5.55 -4.76 -2.81
C ILE A 132 5.31 -3.31 -3.17
N THR A 133 4.08 -2.83 -2.99
CA THR A 133 3.74 -1.43 -3.21
C THR A 133 3.33 -0.81 -1.88
N LEU A 134 4.01 0.27 -1.51
CA LEU A 134 3.60 1.15 -0.43
C LEU A 134 2.82 2.31 -1.03
N ALA A 135 1.68 2.65 -0.44
CA ALA A 135 0.88 3.80 -0.83
C ALA A 135 0.82 4.79 0.34
N PHE A 136 1.07 6.06 0.05
CA PHE A 136 1.05 7.16 1.01
C PHE A 136 0.00 8.18 0.60
N ASP A 137 -0.97 8.41 1.48
CA ASP A 137 -1.89 9.52 1.33
C ASP A 137 -1.19 10.81 1.79
N SER A 138 -0.91 11.68 0.82
CA SER A 138 -0.19 12.93 1.06
C SER A 138 -1.09 14.09 1.49
N GLN A 139 -2.39 13.87 1.65
CA GLN A 139 -3.31 14.89 2.13
C GLN A 139 -2.95 15.26 3.57
N LEU A 140 -2.59 16.54 3.78
CA LEU A 140 -2.30 17.02 5.12
C LEU A 140 -3.62 17.15 5.90
N ALA A 141 -3.56 16.76 7.17
CA ALA A 141 -4.64 16.86 8.14
C ALA A 141 -5.19 18.29 8.19
N LYS A 142 -6.46 18.45 7.83
CA LYS A 142 -7.23 19.70 7.96
C LYS A 142 -8.46 19.41 8.79
N ASN A 143 -8.62 20.09 9.93
CA ASN A 143 -9.75 19.90 10.84
C ASN A 143 -9.92 18.46 11.39
N MET A 144 -8.83 17.69 11.47
CA MET A 144 -8.81 16.34 12.03
C MET A 144 -7.63 16.14 12.99
N PRO A 145 -7.65 15.12 13.87
CA PRO A 145 -6.53 14.84 14.76
C PRO A 145 -5.23 14.55 13.99
N ALA A 146 -4.11 15.16 14.42
CA ALA A 146 -2.78 14.93 13.82
C ALA A 146 -2.24 13.49 14.01
N ALA A 147 -2.93 12.68 14.81
CA ALA A 147 -2.67 11.25 14.97
C ALA A 147 -3.21 10.41 13.81
N LEU A 148 -4.08 10.96 12.93
CA LEU A 148 -4.66 10.18 11.82
C LEU A 148 -3.94 10.40 10.49
N ALA A 149 -3.42 11.59 10.25
CA ALA A 149 -2.72 11.96 9.02
C ALA A 149 -1.55 12.92 9.29
N PRO A 150 -0.54 12.99 8.41
CA PRO A 150 0.50 14.02 8.46
C PRO A 150 -0.11 15.42 8.48
N CYS A 151 0.49 16.38 9.17
CA CYS A 151 -0.08 17.72 9.32
C CYS A 151 0.88 18.82 8.83
N GLU A 152 0.40 20.07 8.82
CA GLU A 152 1.20 21.22 8.36
C GLU A 152 2.49 21.41 9.17
N ASN A 153 2.46 21.13 10.49
CA ASN A 153 3.67 21.18 11.31
C ASN A 153 4.71 20.15 10.89
N ASP A 154 4.29 18.98 10.38
CA ASP A 154 5.23 17.97 9.88
C ASP A 154 5.98 18.47 8.64
N LEU A 155 5.26 19.15 7.74
CA LEU A 155 5.84 19.79 6.56
C LEU A 155 6.81 20.91 6.95
N LEU A 156 6.38 21.84 7.82
CA LEU A 156 7.17 23.01 8.21
C LEU A 156 8.45 22.65 8.97
N ASN A 157 8.39 21.63 9.84
CA ASN A 157 9.55 21.19 10.62
C ASN A 157 10.44 20.20 9.86
N GLY A 158 10.04 19.77 8.66
CA GLY A 158 10.73 18.72 7.92
C GLY A 158 10.75 17.39 8.68
N THR A 159 9.65 17.08 9.41
CA THR A 159 9.48 15.83 10.16
C THR A 159 9.69 14.64 9.23
N ARG A 160 10.45 13.67 9.73
CA ARG A 160 10.68 12.41 9.02
C ARG A 160 9.71 11.35 9.54
N PHE A 161 9.31 10.47 8.64
CA PHE A 161 8.52 9.30 8.94
C PHE A 161 9.26 8.05 8.49
N ALA A 162 9.14 6.99 9.27
CA ALA A 162 9.80 5.73 8.96
C ALA A 162 8.87 4.55 9.30
N LEU A 163 9.15 3.40 8.69
CA LEU A 163 8.49 2.16 9.01
C LEU A 163 8.83 1.73 10.45
N ALA A 164 7.82 1.71 11.32
CA ALA A 164 7.85 0.99 12.58
C ALA A 164 7.58 -0.50 12.30
N TRP A 165 8.32 -1.41 12.93
CA TRP A 165 8.13 -2.84 12.69
C TRP A 165 8.51 -3.73 13.87
N ARG A 166 9.19 -3.19 14.88
CA ARG A 166 9.49 -3.93 16.10
C ARG A 166 8.31 -3.90 17.05
N ASP A 167 8.18 -4.93 17.87
CA ASP A 167 7.07 -5.10 18.81
C ASP A 167 6.77 -3.86 19.66
N GLU A 168 7.80 -3.18 20.19
CA GLU A 168 7.62 -1.98 21.01
C GLU A 168 7.17 -0.76 20.19
N GLU A 169 7.50 -0.72 18.90
CA GLU A 169 7.19 0.40 18.00
C GLU A 169 5.76 0.31 17.45
N VAL A 170 5.19 -0.90 17.39
CA VAL A 170 3.87 -1.14 16.78
C VAL A 170 2.78 -1.48 17.80
N ALA A 171 3.11 -1.56 19.10
CA ALA A 171 2.17 -1.97 20.14
C ALA A 171 0.91 -1.08 20.16
N ASP A 172 1.08 0.24 20.23
CA ASP A 172 -0.05 1.17 20.30
C ASP A 172 -0.84 1.22 18.98
N PHE A 173 -0.18 0.98 17.85
CA PHE A 173 -0.82 0.86 16.55
C PHE A 173 -1.71 -0.40 16.46
N LEU A 174 -1.24 -1.54 16.97
CA LEU A 174 -2.01 -2.78 17.02
C LEU A 174 -3.18 -2.74 18.01
N ASP A 175 -3.06 -1.94 19.07
CA ASP A 175 -4.12 -1.77 20.08
C ASP A 175 -5.31 -0.94 19.56
N GLN A 176 -5.19 -0.29 18.39
CA GLN A 176 -6.30 0.40 17.73
C GLN A 176 -7.38 -0.57 17.25
N THR A 177 -8.65 -0.33 17.62
CA THR A 177 -9.76 -1.24 17.29
C THR A 177 -9.94 -1.45 15.79
N TRP A 178 -9.81 -0.38 15.01
CA TRP A 178 -9.96 -0.42 13.56
C TRP A 178 -8.82 -1.20 12.88
N ILE A 179 -7.62 -1.22 13.47
CA ILE A 179 -6.48 -2.02 12.99
C ILE A 179 -6.74 -3.50 13.29
N ASP A 180 -7.06 -3.86 14.55
CA ASP A 180 -7.37 -5.25 14.91
C ASP A 180 -8.52 -5.80 14.06
N GLY A 181 -9.58 -5.00 13.90
CA GLY A 181 -10.74 -5.32 13.07
C GLY A 181 -10.37 -5.58 11.61
N TRP A 182 -9.55 -4.70 11.01
CA TRP A 182 -9.09 -4.85 9.62
C TRP A 182 -8.30 -6.13 9.43
N LEU A 183 -7.30 -6.38 10.27
CA LEU A 183 -6.45 -7.57 10.17
C LEU A 183 -7.28 -8.85 10.37
N ARG A 184 -8.17 -8.84 11.36
CA ARG A 184 -9.09 -9.94 11.65
C ARG A 184 -10.01 -10.23 10.48
N GLU A 185 -10.66 -9.23 9.90
CA GLU A 185 -11.58 -9.42 8.76
C GLU A 185 -10.82 -9.94 7.53
N SER A 186 -9.62 -9.43 7.27
CA SER A 186 -8.79 -9.87 6.15
C SER A 186 -8.41 -11.34 6.27
N PHE A 187 -7.98 -11.77 7.46
CA PHE A 187 -7.71 -13.18 7.74
C PHE A 187 -8.96 -14.05 7.62
N LEU A 188 -10.10 -13.60 8.16
CA LEU A 188 -11.36 -14.35 8.10
C LEU A 188 -11.82 -14.58 6.67
N GLN A 189 -11.67 -13.59 5.79
CA GLN A 189 -11.98 -13.72 4.37
C GLN A 189 -11.13 -14.82 3.73
N TYR A 190 -9.81 -14.80 3.93
CA TYR A 190 -8.92 -15.84 3.41
C TYR A 190 -9.26 -17.22 3.98
N ALA A 191 -9.33 -17.34 5.31
CA ALA A 191 -9.56 -18.60 6.00
C ALA A 191 -10.90 -19.26 5.63
N SER A 192 -11.94 -18.46 5.37
CA SER A 192 -13.27 -18.96 5.00
C SER A 192 -13.46 -19.19 3.50
N GLN A 193 -12.95 -18.29 2.65
CA GLN A 193 -13.24 -18.33 1.21
C GLN A 193 -12.18 -19.09 0.41
N VAL A 194 -10.91 -19.05 0.85
CA VAL A 194 -9.80 -19.70 0.15
C VAL A 194 -9.49 -21.07 0.75
N GLU A 195 -9.32 -21.13 2.07
CA GLU A 195 -9.00 -22.39 2.75
C GLU A 195 -10.23 -23.19 3.20
N ASN A 196 -11.41 -22.55 3.26
CA ASN A 196 -12.65 -23.17 3.73
C ASN A 196 -12.49 -23.87 5.10
N ARG A 197 -11.81 -23.21 6.04
CA ARG A 197 -11.60 -23.71 7.40
C ARG A 197 -12.94 -23.91 8.12
N SER A 198 -13.01 -24.94 8.95
CA SER A 198 -14.17 -25.15 9.83
C SER A 198 -14.30 -24.02 10.85
N GLU A 199 -15.51 -23.77 11.34
CA GLU A 199 -15.75 -22.77 12.38
C GLU A 199 -14.88 -22.99 13.63
N GLN A 200 -14.68 -24.25 14.03
CA GLN A 200 -13.82 -24.59 15.17
C GLN A 200 -12.35 -24.19 14.92
N ALA A 201 -11.84 -24.43 13.71
CA ALA A 201 -10.48 -24.05 13.34
C ALA A 201 -10.32 -22.52 13.30
N ILE A 202 -11.31 -21.80 12.77
CA ILE A 202 -11.35 -20.34 12.77
C ILE A 202 -11.36 -19.80 14.21
N GLN A 203 -12.22 -20.33 15.08
CA GLN A 203 -12.28 -19.90 16.49
C GLN A 203 -10.95 -20.11 17.21
N GLN A 204 -10.27 -21.24 16.94
CA GLN A 204 -8.94 -21.50 17.50
C GLN A 204 -7.90 -20.49 17.00
N ALA A 205 -7.87 -20.22 15.68
CA ALA A 205 -6.96 -19.26 15.07
C ALA A 205 -7.15 -17.83 15.61
N LEU A 206 -8.41 -17.42 15.80
CA LEU A 206 -8.73 -16.12 16.40
C LEU A 206 -8.30 -16.01 17.86
N ARG A 207 -8.44 -17.08 18.66
CA ARG A 207 -7.98 -17.12 20.06
C ARG A 207 -6.45 -17.07 20.18
N SER A 208 -5.74 -17.54 19.16
CA SER A 208 -4.28 -17.47 19.07
C SER A 208 -3.76 -16.23 18.34
N PHE A 209 -4.64 -15.30 17.94
CA PHE A 209 -4.29 -14.08 17.22
C PHE A 209 -3.52 -14.33 15.91
N GLU A 210 -3.85 -15.41 15.19
CA GLU A 210 -3.15 -15.80 13.95
C GLU A 210 -3.10 -14.67 12.90
N TYR A 211 -4.15 -13.86 12.82
CA TYR A 211 -4.24 -12.70 11.94
C TYR A 211 -3.17 -11.63 12.24
N GLN A 212 -2.83 -11.39 13.52
CA GLN A 212 -1.74 -10.47 13.88
C GLN A 212 -0.38 -11.05 13.51
N ALA A 213 -0.19 -12.37 13.67
CA ALA A 213 1.06 -13.05 13.32
C ALA A 213 1.40 -12.88 11.82
N HIS A 214 0.41 -12.96 10.93
CA HIS A 214 0.61 -12.73 9.50
C HIS A 214 1.09 -11.31 9.20
N TRP A 215 0.46 -10.31 9.83
CA TRP A 215 0.84 -8.92 9.64
C TRP A 215 2.21 -8.60 10.25
N LEU A 216 2.54 -9.14 11.42
CA LEU A 216 3.86 -8.98 12.05
C LEU A 216 4.98 -9.64 11.21
N ASN A 217 4.72 -10.79 10.60
CA ASN A 217 5.64 -11.40 9.63
C ASN A 217 5.86 -10.49 8.43
N LEU A 218 4.81 -9.85 7.91
CA LEU A 218 4.92 -8.89 6.83
C LEU A 218 5.76 -7.68 7.22
N LEU A 219 5.53 -7.07 8.40
CA LEU A 219 6.33 -5.94 8.86
C LEU A 219 7.81 -6.30 9.05
N THR A 220 8.06 -7.49 9.58
CA THR A 220 9.42 -8.03 9.73
C THR A 220 10.10 -8.20 8.38
N LEU A 221 9.39 -8.73 7.39
CA LEU A 221 9.90 -8.87 6.03
C LEU A 221 10.40 -7.52 5.49
N LEU A 222 9.59 -6.48 5.66
CA LEU A 222 9.95 -5.12 5.25
C LEU A 222 11.14 -4.57 6.04
N GLY A 223 11.17 -4.79 7.35
CA GLY A 223 12.19 -4.25 8.24
C GLY A 223 13.56 -4.93 8.14
N GLU A 224 13.59 -6.21 7.79
CA GLU A 224 14.83 -7.01 7.75
C GLU A 224 15.32 -7.30 6.33
N GLN A 225 14.43 -7.40 5.34
CA GLN A 225 14.79 -7.83 3.98
C GLN A 225 14.63 -6.74 2.91
N LEU A 226 14.12 -5.57 3.29
CA LEU A 226 14.04 -4.40 2.41
C LEU A 226 14.72 -3.19 3.05
N THR A 227 15.28 -2.34 2.19
CA THR A 227 15.71 -1.00 2.59
C THR A 227 14.53 -0.05 2.37
N VAL A 228 13.58 -0.05 3.30
CA VAL A 228 12.45 0.88 3.27
C VAL A 228 12.93 2.28 3.67
N PRO A 229 12.82 3.29 2.79
CA PRO A 229 13.39 4.61 3.04
C PRO A 229 12.57 5.39 4.08
N GLU A 230 13.24 6.34 4.74
CA GLU A 230 12.54 7.40 5.47
C GLU A 230 11.82 8.32 4.48
N VAL A 231 10.64 8.80 4.83
CA VAL A 231 9.91 9.76 4.00
C VAL A 231 9.77 11.10 4.70
N LYS A 232 9.76 12.18 3.93
CA LYS A 232 9.43 13.52 4.41
C LYS A 232 8.57 14.25 3.41
N PHE A 233 7.75 15.18 3.88
CA PHE A 233 6.95 16.00 3.00
C PHE A 233 7.74 17.20 2.47
N VAL A 234 7.44 17.57 1.23
CA VAL A 234 7.88 18.80 0.60
C VAL A 234 6.69 19.48 -0.08
N THR A 235 6.82 20.78 -0.30
CA THR A 235 5.89 21.57 -1.12
C THR A 235 6.71 22.50 -2.01
N HIS A 236 6.07 23.08 -3.01
CA HIS A 236 6.69 24.08 -3.86
C HIS A 236 7.09 25.30 -3.02
N THR A 237 8.24 25.88 -3.33
CA THR A 237 8.76 27.10 -2.72
C THR A 237 9.17 28.08 -3.81
N LEU A 238 9.52 29.30 -3.44
CA LEU A 238 10.08 30.27 -4.40
C LEU A 238 11.41 29.79 -5.01
N SER A 239 12.22 29.03 -4.27
CA SER A 239 13.49 28.47 -4.75
C SER A 239 13.35 27.10 -5.42
N THR A 240 12.22 26.44 -5.25
CA THR A 240 11.89 25.15 -5.87
C THR A 240 10.41 25.18 -6.27
N PRO A 241 10.08 25.94 -7.33
CA PRO A 241 8.70 26.07 -7.78
C PRO A 241 8.18 24.75 -8.36
N ALA A 242 6.86 24.61 -8.40
CA ALA A 242 6.24 23.53 -9.16
C ALA A 242 6.55 23.75 -10.65
N ILE A 243 6.83 22.66 -11.36
CA ILE A 243 7.05 22.66 -12.80
C ILE A 243 5.66 22.51 -13.47
N PRO A 244 5.20 23.50 -14.26
CA PRO A 244 4.01 23.33 -15.09
C PRO A 244 4.23 22.18 -16.09
N VAL A 245 3.20 21.37 -16.31
CA VAL A 245 3.25 20.24 -17.24
C VAL A 245 2.03 20.29 -18.14
N ASP A 246 2.27 20.27 -19.44
CA ASP A 246 1.24 20.08 -20.45
C ASP A 246 1.03 18.58 -20.69
N LEU A 247 -0.22 18.15 -20.71
CA LEU A 247 -0.61 16.79 -21.09
C LEU A 247 -1.22 16.81 -22.50
N ILE A 248 -0.55 16.15 -23.44
CA ILE A 248 -1.07 15.89 -24.78
C ILE A 248 -1.60 14.46 -24.81
N LEU A 249 -2.88 14.30 -25.15
CA LEU A 249 -3.52 13.00 -25.32
C LEU A 249 -3.95 12.80 -26.77
N ASP A 250 -3.57 11.66 -27.35
CA ASP A 250 -4.16 11.17 -28.60
C ASP A 250 -5.13 10.04 -28.25
N VAL A 251 -6.43 10.32 -28.33
CA VAL A 251 -7.50 9.38 -27.99
C VAL A 251 -8.05 8.76 -29.26
N GLY A 252 -7.60 7.54 -29.56
CA GLY A 252 -8.12 6.73 -30.64
C GLY A 252 -9.41 5.98 -30.29
N ASN A 253 -9.92 5.22 -31.26
CA ASN A 253 -11.07 4.33 -31.04
C ASN A 253 -10.67 3.09 -30.22
N THR A 254 -9.46 2.60 -30.44
CA THR A 254 -8.97 1.35 -29.85
C THR A 254 -7.85 1.58 -28.87
N HIS A 255 -6.96 2.53 -29.16
CA HIS A 255 -5.82 2.85 -28.31
C HIS A 255 -5.68 4.35 -28.10
N THR A 256 -5.23 4.68 -26.89
CA THR A 256 -4.91 6.01 -26.43
C THR A 256 -3.44 6.03 -26.06
N CYS A 257 -2.75 7.13 -26.35
CA CYS A 257 -1.44 7.40 -25.79
C CYS A 257 -1.39 8.86 -25.29
N GLY A 258 -0.38 9.16 -24.48
CA GLY A 258 -0.18 10.50 -23.97
C GLY A 258 1.29 10.85 -23.79
N VAL A 259 1.57 12.13 -23.85
CA VAL A 259 2.89 12.70 -23.59
C VAL A 259 2.73 13.87 -22.62
N LEU A 260 3.58 13.88 -21.60
CA LEU A 260 3.76 14.97 -20.65
C LEU A 260 4.93 15.83 -21.12
N ILE A 261 4.75 17.15 -21.15
CA ILE A 261 5.79 18.12 -21.52
C ILE A 261 5.97 19.08 -20.36
N GLU A 262 7.15 19.06 -19.75
CA GLU A 262 7.51 19.98 -18.67
C GLU A 262 7.88 21.35 -19.23
N ASP A 263 7.42 22.42 -18.58
CA ASP A 263 7.79 23.80 -18.89
C ASP A 263 8.75 24.37 -17.82
N HIS A 264 9.99 24.57 -18.21
CA HIS A 264 11.07 25.17 -17.45
C HIS A 264 11.35 26.64 -17.86
N GLY A 265 10.45 27.26 -18.62
CA GLY A 265 10.58 28.65 -19.08
C GLY A 265 11.82 28.87 -19.95
N ASP A 266 12.68 29.81 -19.56
CA ASP A 266 13.93 30.14 -20.29
C ASP A 266 14.94 28.97 -20.30
N ALA A 267 14.79 27.97 -19.41
CA ALA A 267 15.63 26.79 -19.32
C ALA A 267 15.06 25.57 -20.08
N ASN A 268 14.09 25.78 -20.97
CA ASN A 268 13.51 24.71 -21.79
C ASN A 268 14.56 24.07 -22.73
N ASP A 269 14.70 22.75 -22.66
CA ASP A 269 15.62 21.91 -23.48
C ASP A 269 14.82 20.94 -24.39
N GLY A 270 13.75 21.47 -25.00
CA GLY A 270 12.96 20.79 -26.03
C GLY A 270 12.48 19.39 -25.61
N LEU A 271 12.78 18.38 -26.44
CA LEU A 271 12.28 17.00 -26.27
C LEU A 271 12.84 16.28 -25.03
N ARG A 272 13.90 16.79 -24.40
CA ARG A 272 14.48 16.16 -23.19
C ARG A 272 13.63 16.33 -21.94
N GLN A 273 12.66 17.24 -22.01
CA GLN A 273 11.68 17.53 -20.95
C GLN A 273 10.31 16.93 -21.29
N THR A 274 10.30 15.86 -22.08
CA THR A 274 9.09 15.11 -22.43
C THR A 274 9.13 13.72 -21.84
N ALA A 275 7.98 13.24 -21.37
CA ALA A 275 7.82 11.89 -20.83
C ALA A 275 6.55 11.24 -21.40
N GLU A 276 6.61 9.94 -21.66
CA GLU A 276 5.42 9.17 -22.02
C GLU A 276 4.46 9.06 -20.83
N LEU A 277 3.16 9.19 -21.07
CA LEU A 277 2.14 9.01 -20.04
C LEU A 277 2.13 7.55 -19.59
N GLN A 278 2.49 7.32 -18.32
CA GLN A 278 2.37 6.01 -17.69
C GLN A 278 1.13 5.96 -16.81
N VAL A 279 0.23 5.02 -17.10
CA VAL A 279 -0.99 4.80 -16.32
C VAL A 279 -0.84 3.53 -15.50
N ARG A 280 -0.85 3.67 -14.17
CA ARG A 280 -0.84 2.54 -13.22
C ARG A 280 -2.23 1.95 -13.07
N SER A 281 -2.33 0.62 -12.97
CA SER A 281 -3.56 -0.04 -12.52
C SER A 281 -3.74 0.16 -11.01
N LEU A 282 -4.88 0.69 -10.57
CA LEU A 282 -5.13 0.86 -9.13
C LEU A 282 -5.59 -0.44 -8.46
N SER A 283 -6.21 -1.33 -9.23
CA SER A 283 -6.60 -2.67 -8.79
C SER A 283 -5.40 -3.61 -8.64
N GLU A 284 -4.40 -3.48 -9.52
CA GLU A 284 -3.16 -4.26 -9.51
C GLU A 284 -1.94 -3.31 -9.61
N PRO A 285 -1.56 -2.65 -8.50
CA PRO A 285 -0.57 -1.56 -8.47
C PRO A 285 0.83 -1.94 -8.94
N GLN A 286 1.15 -3.23 -9.03
CA GLN A 286 2.39 -3.74 -9.59
C GLN A 286 2.49 -3.59 -11.11
N TYR A 287 1.39 -3.24 -11.80
CA TYR A 287 1.34 -3.10 -13.26
C TYR A 287 1.14 -1.65 -13.71
N LEU A 288 1.88 -1.30 -14.76
CA LEU A 288 1.63 -0.15 -15.62
C LEU A 288 1.05 -0.63 -16.95
N ASN A 289 0.25 0.23 -17.56
CA ASN A 289 -0.11 0.08 -18.96
C ASN A 289 1.10 0.28 -19.87
N ASP A 290 1.05 -0.32 -21.05
CA ASP A 290 1.96 0.05 -22.13
C ASP A 290 1.65 1.50 -22.59
N PRO A 291 2.63 2.25 -23.13
CA PRO A 291 2.43 3.65 -23.54
C PRO A 291 1.25 3.86 -24.50
N LEU A 292 0.99 2.88 -25.36
CA LEU A 292 -0.20 2.79 -26.21
C LEU A 292 -1.21 1.83 -25.57
N PHE A 293 -2.06 2.36 -24.69
CA PHE A 293 -3.01 1.56 -23.91
C PHE A 293 -4.41 1.56 -24.54
N THR A 294 -5.23 0.58 -24.19
CA THR A 294 -6.61 0.51 -24.72
C THR A 294 -7.44 1.75 -24.34
N SER A 295 -8.19 2.28 -25.31
CA SER A 295 -9.10 3.42 -25.08
C SER A 295 -10.34 3.06 -24.28
N ARG A 296 -10.51 1.78 -23.88
CA ARG A 296 -11.65 1.37 -23.06
C ARG A 296 -11.68 2.16 -21.76
N VAL A 297 -12.88 2.57 -21.38
CA VAL A 297 -13.16 3.26 -20.13
C VAL A 297 -14.11 2.43 -19.29
N GLU A 298 -13.81 2.28 -18.01
CA GLU A 298 -14.70 1.72 -17.01
C GLU A 298 -14.82 2.69 -15.82
N PHE A 299 -15.98 2.71 -15.18
CA PHE A 299 -16.21 3.46 -13.95
C PHE A 299 -16.13 2.51 -12.77
N SER A 300 -15.12 2.72 -11.92
CA SER A 300 -14.92 1.97 -10.68
C SER A 300 -14.19 2.83 -9.67
N GLU A 301 -14.71 2.92 -8.45
CA GLU A 301 -14.01 3.56 -7.34
C GLU A 301 -12.71 2.82 -7.03
N ALA A 302 -11.63 3.56 -6.71
CA ALA A 302 -10.37 2.94 -6.28
C ALA A 302 -10.48 2.61 -4.79
N ARG A 303 -10.00 1.43 -4.41
CA ARG A 303 -10.03 1.00 -3.01
C ARG A 303 -8.64 0.62 -2.54
N PHE A 304 -8.12 1.37 -1.58
CA PHE A 304 -6.86 1.09 -0.88
C PHE A 304 -7.13 0.27 0.39
N GLY A 305 -7.95 -0.78 0.22
CA GLY A 305 -8.37 -1.71 1.26
C GLY A 305 -9.78 -1.45 1.79
N LYS A 306 -9.96 -1.61 3.10
CA LYS A 306 -11.29 -1.66 3.74
C LYS A 306 -11.70 -0.29 4.26
N GLN A 307 -12.48 0.45 3.47
CA GLN A 307 -12.85 1.84 3.79
C GLN A 307 -13.59 1.99 5.12
N HIS A 308 -14.43 1.02 5.49
CA HIS A 308 -15.17 1.07 6.75
C HIS A 308 -14.28 1.13 7.99
N PHE A 309 -13.11 0.49 7.97
CA PHE A 309 -12.14 0.61 9.07
C PHE A 309 -11.39 1.95 9.05
N SER A 310 -11.18 2.55 7.87
CA SER A 310 -10.64 3.92 7.81
C SER A 310 -11.63 4.92 8.42
N VAL A 311 -12.93 4.77 8.13
CA VAL A 311 -13.99 5.55 8.78
C VAL A 311 -14.04 5.30 10.29
N GLU A 312 -13.90 4.05 10.75
CA GLU A 312 -13.83 3.72 12.18
C GLU A 312 -12.64 4.40 12.89
N SER A 313 -11.52 4.61 12.19
CA SER A 313 -10.40 5.40 12.72
C SER A 313 -10.75 6.87 12.97
N GLY A 314 -11.92 7.34 12.53
CA GLY A 314 -12.32 8.76 12.52
C GLY A 314 -11.83 9.52 11.29
N ARG A 315 -11.35 8.83 10.24
CA ARG A 315 -10.89 9.44 8.99
C ARG A 315 -11.62 8.83 7.79
N ASP A 316 -12.69 9.50 7.36
CA ASP A 316 -13.53 9.09 6.24
C ASP A 316 -12.96 9.44 4.86
N ASP A 317 -12.02 10.39 4.80
CA ASP A 317 -11.35 10.87 3.59
C ASP A 317 -9.99 10.20 3.29
N ALA A 318 -9.63 9.12 4.00
CA ALA A 318 -8.37 8.42 3.78
C ALA A 318 -8.32 7.79 2.39
N PHE A 319 -7.21 7.99 1.67
CA PHE A 319 -6.91 7.36 0.38
C PHE A 319 -7.96 7.59 -0.72
N VAL A 320 -8.59 8.77 -0.72
CA VAL A 320 -9.54 9.16 -1.77
C VAL A 320 -8.79 9.34 -3.09
N TRP A 321 -9.13 8.53 -4.08
CA TRP A 321 -8.68 8.74 -5.45
C TRP A 321 -9.70 9.62 -6.20
N PRO A 322 -9.28 10.75 -6.79
CA PRO A 322 -10.18 11.80 -7.24
C PRO A 322 -11.05 11.44 -8.47
N SER A 323 -10.78 10.30 -9.10
CA SER A 323 -11.49 9.88 -10.32
C SER A 323 -11.99 8.45 -10.22
N ILE A 324 -13.25 8.23 -10.56
CA ILE A 324 -13.83 6.89 -10.74
C ILE A 324 -13.50 6.31 -12.13
N VAL A 325 -12.88 7.08 -13.02
CA VAL A 325 -12.54 6.62 -14.37
C VAL A 325 -11.32 5.70 -14.32
N ARG A 326 -11.44 4.52 -14.92
CA ARG A 326 -10.38 3.56 -15.19
C ARG A 326 -10.20 3.43 -16.69
N VAL A 327 -8.95 3.27 -17.11
CA VAL A 327 -8.57 3.15 -18.53
C VAL A 327 -7.58 2.00 -18.71
N GLY A 328 -7.31 1.64 -19.96
CA GLY A 328 -6.27 0.67 -20.25
C GLY A 328 -6.64 -0.75 -19.80
N ASP A 329 -5.62 -1.52 -19.42
CA ASP A 329 -5.76 -2.92 -19.02
C ASP A 329 -6.62 -3.10 -17.77
N GLU A 330 -6.60 -2.14 -16.85
CA GLU A 330 -7.48 -2.16 -15.68
C GLU A 330 -8.95 -2.10 -16.10
N ALA A 331 -9.30 -1.16 -16.99
CA ALA A 331 -10.66 -1.09 -17.54
C ALA A 331 -11.03 -2.37 -18.30
N ARG A 332 -10.10 -2.96 -19.05
CA ARG A 332 -10.33 -4.24 -19.72
C ARG A 332 -10.60 -5.37 -18.73
N ALA A 333 -9.84 -5.47 -17.64
CA ALA A 333 -10.00 -6.49 -16.62
C ALA A 333 -11.35 -6.34 -15.87
N LEU A 334 -11.68 -5.12 -15.44
CA LEU A 334 -12.96 -4.82 -14.78
C LEU A 334 -14.15 -5.18 -15.66
N ALA A 335 -14.08 -4.89 -16.96
CA ALA A 335 -15.13 -5.25 -17.90
C ALA A 335 -15.29 -6.78 -18.06
N MET A 336 -14.21 -7.55 -17.93
CA MET A 336 -14.23 -9.02 -18.03
C MET A 336 -14.72 -9.70 -16.75
N GLN A 337 -14.55 -9.05 -15.60
CA GLN A 337 -14.99 -9.58 -14.29
C GLN A 337 -16.50 -9.50 -14.09
N ARG A 338 -17.23 -8.78 -14.95
CA ARG A 338 -18.68 -8.71 -14.86
C ARG A 338 -19.32 -10.06 -15.19
N VAL A 339 -20.22 -10.49 -14.32
CA VAL A 339 -21.01 -11.72 -14.50
C VAL A 339 -22.49 -11.34 -14.58
N GLY A 340 -23.18 -11.76 -15.65
CA GLY A 340 -24.65 -11.72 -15.72
C GLY A 340 -25.26 -10.41 -16.24
N THR A 341 -26.26 -9.88 -15.52
CA THR A 341 -27.17 -8.78 -15.93
C THR A 341 -26.82 -7.42 -15.35
N GLU A 342 -25.65 -7.27 -14.74
CA GLU A 342 -25.12 -5.99 -14.30
C GLU A 342 -24.91 -5.13 -15.56
N GLY A 343 -25.57 -3.97 -15.64
CA GLY A 343 -25.54 -3.10 -16.81
C GLY A 343 -24.12 -2.68 -17.24
N SER A 344 -24.00 -1.87 -18.28
CA SER A 344 -22.68 -1.37 -18.65
C SER A 344 -22.13 -0.48 -17.53
N SER A 345 -20.92 -0.71 -17.02
CA SER A 345 -20.20 0.21 -16.13
C SER A 345 -19.18 1.08 -16.89
N GLY A 346 -19.23 1.08 -18.22
CA GLY A 346 -18.23 1.74 -19.06
C GLY A 346 -18.52 1.70 -20.56
N ILE A 347 -17.53 2.09 -21.36
CA ILE A 347 -17.59 2.17 -22.82
C ILE A 347 -16.34 1.58 -23.47
N SER A 348 -16.54 0.82 -24.56
CA SER A 348 -15.46 0.20 -25.32
C SER A 348 -14.73 1.15 -26.28
N SER A 349 -15.35 2.29 -26.62
CA SER A 349 -14.76 3.35 -27.44
C SER A 349 -15.26 4.71 -26.94
N PRO A 350 -14.38 5.60 -26.46
CA PRO A 350 -14.76 6.92 -25.98
C PRO A 350 -15.00 7.91 -27.12
N ARG A 351 -14.47 7.63 -28.31
CA ARG A 351 -14.66 8.49 -29.47
C ARG A 351 -16.06 8.29 -30.04
N ARG A 352 -16.85 9.36 -30.01
CA ARG A 352 -18.02 9.51 -30.88
C ARG A 352 -17.58 10.10 -32.21
N TYR A 353 -18.25 9.74 -33.29
CA TYR A 353 -18.06 10.49 -34.54
C TYR A 353 -18.47 11.94 -34.28
N LEU A 354 -17.68 12.90 -34.78
CA LEU A 354 -17.82 14.35 -34.51
C LEU A 354 -19.21 14.94 -34.82
N TRP A 355 -20.06 14.22 -35.54
CA TRP A 355 -21.40 14.60 -35.96
C TRP A 355 -22.52 13.83 -35.25
N ASP A 356 -22.20 12.95 -34.29
CA ASP A 356 -23.20 12.19 -33.56
C ASP A 356 -23.61 12.93 -32.27
N GLU A 357 -24.66 13.74 -32.39
CA GLU A 357 -25.29 14.48 -31.30
C GLU A 357 -26.38 13.67 -30.57
N THR A 358 -26.67 12.44 -31.01
CA THR A 358 -27.74 11.61 -30.44
C THR A 358 -27.45 11.36 -28.96
N PRO A 359 -28.38 11.51 -28.01
CA PRO A 359 -28.12 11.09 -26.64
C PRO A 359 -27.81 9.59 -26.58
N ALA A 360 -26.65 9.21 -26.04
CA ALA A 360 -26.35 7.80 -25.81
C ALA A 360 -27.15 7.35 -24.58
N LEU A 361 -28.17 6.51 -24.79
CA LEU A 361 -28.87 5.80 -23.72
C LEU A 361 -27.99 4.65 -23.21
N GLN A 362 -26.90 4.99 -22.51
CA GLN A 362 -26.13 4.01 -21.76
C GLN A 362 -26.56 4.06 -20.31
N GLY A 363 -27.29 3.03 -19.88
CA GLY A 363 -27.60 2.81 -18.46
C GLY A 363 -26.32 2.41 -17.74
N LEU A 364 -25.55 3.41 -17.31
CA LEU A 364 -24.37 3.21 -16.47
C LEU A 364 -24.84 2.85 -15.07
N ALA A 365 -24.53 1.64 -14.61
CA ALA A 365 -24.73 1.22 -13.22
C ALA A 365 -23.45 1.52 -12.44
N PHE A 366 -23.58 2.24 -11.33
CA PHE A 366 -22.50 2.60 -10.41
C PHE A 366 -22.62 1.85 -9.10
#